data_AF-R9IJV2-F1
#
_entry.id   AF-R9IJV2-F1
#
_cell.length_a   1.000
_cell.length_b   1.000
_cell.length_c   1.000
_cell.angle_alpha   90.00
_cell.angle_beta   90.00
_cell.angle_gamma   90.00
#
_symmetry.space_group_name_H-M   'P 1'
#
loop_
_entity.id
_entity.type
_entity.pdbx_description
1 polymer ?
#
loop_
_entity_poly.entity_id
_entity_poly.type
_entity_poly.pdbx_seq_one_letter_code
_entity_poly.pdbx_strand_id
1 'polypeptide(L)'
;MAISKSAKIMAEIEKVKAKISDQQARLKELEQKHKEAENEEIVDIVRGMSISLEELPLVLQRIKAGDALGQNVPKSAGPEKEDAE
;
A
#
# COMPACT_ATOMS: atom_id res chain seq x y z
N MET A 1 35.75 -0.02 43.08
CA MET A 1 34.47 0.50 43.63
C MET A 1 33.38 -0.50 43.30
N ALA A 2 32.67 -1.07 44.28
CA ALA A 2 31.61 -2.03 43.99
C ALA A 2 30.41 -1.32 43.37
N ILE A 3 29.95 -1.76 42.20
CA ILE A 3 28.73 -1.25 41.57
C ILE A 3 27.55 -1.65 42.45
N SER A 4 26.81 -0.65 42.96
CA SER A 4 25.65 -0.89 43.83
C SER A 4 24.54 -1.61 43.06
N LYS A 5 23.67 -2.34 43.79
CA LYS A 5 22.47 -2.96 43.20
C LYS A 5 21.60 -1.93 42.46
N SER A 6 21.47 -0.72 43.03
CA SER A 6 20.74 0.40 42.41
C SER A 6 21.34 0.81 41.05
N ALA A 7 22.68 0.93 40.96
CA ALA A 7 23.34 1.27 39.70
C ALA A 7 23.13 0.21 38.60
N LYS A 8 23.05 -1.07 38.97
CA LYS A 8 22.72 -2.15 38.02
C LYS A 8 21.28 -2.04 37.51
N ILE A 9 20.32 -1.78 38.41
CA ILE A 9 18.91 -1.58 38.06
C ILE A 9 18.75 -0.38 37.12
N MET A 10 19.44 0.73 37.40
CA MET A 10 19.42 1.91 36.51
C MET A 10 19.96 1.59 35.11
N ALA A 11 21.04 0.81 35.00
CA ALA A 11 21.56 0.39 33.69
C ALA A 11 20.57 -0.48 32.90
N GLU A 12 19.82 -1.36 33.59
CA GLU A 12 18.77 -2.15 32.95
C GLU A 12 17.59 -1.28 32.49
N ILE A 13 17.19 -0.30 33.29
CA ILE A 13 16.15 0.67 32.92
C ILE A 13 16.55 1.41 31.64
N GLU A 14 17.77 1.96 31.59
CA GLU A 14 18.24 2.69 30.40
C GLU A 14 18.33 1.77 29.17
N LYS A 15 18.75 0.52 29.35
CA LYS A 15 18.76 -0.48 28.27
C LYS A 15 17.34 -0.77 27.75
N VAL A 16 16.35 -0.88 28.64
CA VAL A 16 14.96 -1.10 28.25
C VAL A 16 14.38 0.12 27.56
N LYS A 17 14.66 1.34 28.04
CA LYS A 17 14.26 2.59 27.37
C LYS A 17 14.80 2.67 25.94
N ALA A 18 16.09 2.38 25.74
CA ALA A 18 16.69 2.36 24.41
C ALA A 18 15.96 1.38 23.48
N LYS A 19 15.69 0.15 23.95
CA LYS A 19 14.92 -0.85 23.19
C LYS A 19 13.51 -0.36 22.84
N ILE A 20 12.83 0.34 23.76
CA ILE A 20 11.50 0.89 23.50
C ILE A 20 11.57 1.94 22.39
N SER A 21 12.55 2.84 22.43
CA SER A 21 12.74 3.86 21.39
C SER A 21 13.02 3.24 20.02
N ASP A 22 13.84 2.19 19.95
CA ASP A 22 14.12 1.48 18.70
C ASP A 22 12.85 0.81 18.14
N GLN A 23 12.04 0.17 19.00
CA GLN A 23 10.78 -0.45 18.58
C GLN A 23 9.75 0.59 18.13
N GLN A 24 9.70 1.75 18.79
CA GLN A 24 8.81 2.86 18.38
C GLN A 24 9.22 3.44 17.02
N ALA A 25 10.51 3.55 16.74
CA ALA A 25 11.00 3.97 15.43
C ALA A 25 10.62 2.95 14.34
N ARG A 26 10.83 1.65 14.61
CA ARG A 26 10.42 0.56 13.71
C ARG A 26 8.92 0.53 13.46
N LEU A 27 8.10 0.79 14.48
CA LEU A 27 6.65 0.86 14.34
C LEU A 27 6.23 1.95 13.34
N LYS A 28 6.78 3.16 13.48
CA LYS A 28 6.51 4.27 12.55
C LYS A 28 6.91 3.95 11.11
N GLU A 29 8.04 3.27 10.92
CA GLU A 29 8.48 2.83 9.60
C GLU A 29 7.50 1.83 8.97
N LEU A 30 6.98 0.88 9.76
CA LEU A 30 6.00 -0.11 9.29
C LEU A 30 4.66 0.54 8.95
N GLU A 31 4.18 1.48 9.77
CA GLU A 31 2.96 2.24 9.49
C GLU A 31 3.09 3.06 8.19
N GLN A 32 4.26 3.66 7.95
CA GLN A 32 4.53 4.36 6.70
C GLN A 32 4.54 3.40 5.49
N LYS A 33 5.24 2.27 5.58
CA LYS A 33 5.28 1.27 4.51
C LYS A 33 3.91 0.70 4.18
N HIS A 34 3.07 0.46 5.20
CA HIS A 34 1.69 0.02 5.00
C HIS A 34 0.91 1.03 4.17
N LYS A 35 0.96 2.32 4.56
CA LYS A 35 0.29 3.38 3.82
C LYS A 35 0.79 3.52 2.38
N GLU A 36 2.10 3.38 2.17
CA GLU A 36 2.69 3.41 0.83
C GLU A 36 2.20 2.23 -0.03
N ALA A 37 2.14 1.02 0.54
CA ALA A 37 1.59 -0.15 -0.14
C ALA A 37 0.09 0.01 -0.47
N GLU A 38 -0.74 0.50 0.45
CA GLU A 38 -2.15 0.79 0.19
C GLU A 38 -2.33 1.81 -0.95
N ASN A 39 -1.48 2.83 -1.01
CA ASN A 39 -1.53 3.81 -2.10
C ASN A 39 -1.11 3.19 -3.44
N GLU A 40 -0.10 2.34 -3.44
CA GLU A 40 0.36 1.62 -4.64
C GLU A 40 -0.73 0.67 -5.16
N GLU A 41 -1.40 -0.06 -4.27
CA GLU A 41 -2.55 -0.90 -4.62
C GLU A 41 -3.68 -0.08 -5.26
N ILE A 42 -4.00 1.10 -4.72
CA ILE A 42 -4.99 2.00 -5.33
C ILE A 42 -4.56 2.42 -6.73
N VAL A 43 -3.29 2.80 -6.92
CA VAL A 43 -2.76 3.21 -8.22
C VAL A 43 -2.82 2.06 -9.23
N ASP A 44 -2.47 0.85 -8.82
CA ASP A 44 -2.49 -0.33 -9.68
C ASP A 44 -3.91 -0.74 -10.06
N ILE A 45 -4.88 -0.64 -9.13
CA ILE A 45 -6.30 -0.83 -9.44
C ILE A 45 -6.76 0.18 -10.50
N VAL A 46 -6.48 1.48 -10.29
CA VAL A 46 -6.87 2.53 -11.24
C VAL A 46 -6.20 2.35 -12.60
N ARG A 47 -4.94 1.93 -12.63
CA ARG A 47 -4.22 1.63 -13.88
C ARG A 47 -4.83 0.41 -14.59
N GLY A 48 -5.18 -0.64 -13.84
CA GLY A 48 -5.79 -1.86 -14.34
C GLY A 48 -7.14 -1.64 -15.02
N MET A 49 -7.87 -0.58 -14.65
CA MET A 49 -9.14 -0.22 -15.29
C MET A 49 -9.00 0.16 -16.79
N SER A 50 -7.78 0.42 -17.29
CA SER A 50 -7.46 0.55 -18.73
C SER A 50 -8.47 1.38 -19.53
N ILE A 51 -8.85 2.56 -19.03
CA ILE A 51 -9.79 3.47 -19.70
C ILE A 51 -9.00 4.34 -20.68
N SER A 52 -9.38 4.34 -21.96
CA SER A 52 -8.74 5.22 -22.95
C SER A 52 -9.12 6.70 -22.70
N LEU A 53 -8.26 7.64 -23.11
CA LEU A 53 -8.55 9.08 -22.98
C LEU A 53 -9.81 9.49 -23.75
N GLU A 54 -10.10 8.80 -24.85
CA GLU A 54 -11.28 9.00 -25.69
C GLU A 54 -12.56 8.45 -25.02
N GLU A 55 -12.43 7.42 -24.20
CA GLU A 55 -13.55 6.78 -23.47
C GLU A 55 -13.84 7.44 -22.12
N LEU A 56 -12.88 8.19 -21.58
CA LEU A 56 -12.99 8.89 -20.29
C LEU A 56 -14.23 9.81 -20.19
N PRO A 57 -14.59 10.64 -21.21
CA PRO A 57 -15.79 11.47 -21.15
C PRO A 57 -17.09 10.66 -21.05
N LEU A 58 -17.14 9.51 -21.71
CA LEU A 58 -18.30 8.60 -21.68
C LEU A 58 -18.44 7.93 -20.32
N VAL A 59 -17.33 7.50 -19.72
CA VAL A 59 -17.31 6.95 -18.35
C VAL A 59 -17.79 8.00 -17.34
N LEU A 60 -17.29 9.24 -17.42
CA LEU A 60 -17.71 10.33 -16.53
C LEU A 60 -19.20 10.68 -16.68
N GLN A 61 -19.75 10.59 -17.90
CA GLN A 61 -21.18 10.78 -18.13
C GLN A 61 -22.03 9.68 -17.48
N ARG A 62 -21.62 8.42 -17.59
CA ARG A 62 -22.30 7.29 -16.94
C ARG A 62 -22.24 7.35 -15.41
N ILE A 63 -21.09 7.72 -14.84
CA ILE A 63 -20.97 7.94 -13.38
C ILE A 63 -21.96 9.03 -12.92
N LYS A 64 -22.07 10.14 -13.67
CA LYS A 64 -23.07 11.19 -13.37
C LYS A 64 -24.51 10.70 -13.48
N ALA A 65 -24.77 9.70 -14.33
CA ALA A 65 -26.07 9.07 -14.48
C ALA A 65 -26.38 8.00 -13.41
N GLY A 66 -25.41 7.66 -12.55
CA GLY A 66 -25.56 6.70 -11.45
C GLY A 66 -25.12 5.27 -11.76
N ASP A 67 -24.45 5.02 -12.89
CA ASP A 67 -23.94 3.69 -13.24
C ASP A 67 -22.70 3.31 -12.41
N ALA A 68 -22.60 2.03 -12.05
CA ALA A 68 -21.47 1.49 -11.27
C ALA A 68 -20.23 1.19 -12.16
N LEU A 69 -19.05 1.62 -11.70
CA LEU A 69 -17.74 1.51 -12.36
C LEU A 69 -17.22 0.06 -12.64
N GLY A 70 -17.93 -0.96 -12.16
CA GLY A 70 -17.50 -2.36 -12.27
C GLY A 70 -17.81 -3.05 -13.61
N GLN A 71 -18.56 -2.41 -14.51
CA GLN A 71 -19.03 -3.04 -15.76
C GLN A 71 -18.23 -2.63 -17.01
N ASN A 72 -17.32 -1.67 -16.91
CA ASN A 72 -16.64 -1.09 -18.06
C ASN A 72 -15.18 -1.50 -18.22
N VAL A 73 -14.70 -2.54 -17.52
CA VAL A 73 -13.39 -3.14 -17.85
C VAL A 73 -13.55 -3.80 -19.23
N PRO A 74 -12.85 -3.35 -20.28
CA PRO A 74 -12.83 -4.08 -21.54
C PRO A 74 -12.29 -5.46 -21.24
N LYS A 75 -13.10 -6.49 -21.48
CA LYS A 75 -12.67 -7.88 -21.41
C LYS A 75 -11.55 -7.99 -22.43
N SER A 76 -10.29 -7.93 -21.98
CA SER A 76 -9.12 -8.04 -22.86
C SER A 76 -9.34 -9.25 -23.74
N ALA A 77 -9.60 -9.01 -25.02
CA ALA A 77 -9.50 -10.04 -26.02
C ALA A 77 -8.02 -10.45 -25.99
N GLY A 78 -7.73 -11.55 -25.32
CA GLY A 78 -6.45 -12.23 -25.51
C GLY A 78 -6.25 -12.46 -27.00
N PRO A 79 -5.00 -12.49 -27.48
CA PRO A 79 -4.73 -12.64 -28.90
C PRO A 79 -5.31 -13.98 -29.36
N GLU A 80 -6.42 -13.94 -30.10
CA GLU A 80 -6.91 -15.07 -30.87
C GLU A 80 -6.11 -15.16 -32.16
N LYS A 81 -5.35 -16.26 -32.28
CA LYS A 81 -4.79 -16.88 -33.51
C LYS A 81 -3.59 -16.12 -34.11
N GLU A 82 -2.58 -16.73 -34.72
CA GLU A 82 -2.40 -17.99 -35.47
C GLU A 82 -1.01 -18.54 -35.10
N ASP A 83 -0.78 -19.84 -34.99
CA ASP A 83 -0.25 -20.62 -36.11
C ASP A 83 -0.68 -22.09 -36.00
N ALA A 84 -1.32 -22.55 -37.07
CA ALA A 84 -1.36 -23.94 -37.46
C ALA A 84 -0.57 -24.04 -38.77
N GLU A 85 0.69 -24.48 -38.67
CA GLU A 85 1.37 -25.30 -39.68
C GLU A 85 2.45 -26.16 -39.00
#